data_AF-A0AAJ1RI01-F1
#
_entry.id   AF-A0AAJ1RI01-F1
#
_cell.length_a   1.000
_cell.length_b   1.000
_cell.length_c   1.000
_cell.angle_alpha   90.00
_cell.angle_beta   90.00
_cell.angle_gamma   90.00
#
_symmetry.space_group_name_H-M   'P 1'
#
loop_
_entity.id
_entity.type
_entity.pdbx_description
1 polymer ?
#
loop_
_entity_poly.entity_id
_entity_poly.type
_entity_poly.pdbx_seq_one_letter_code
_entity_poly.pdbx_strand_id
1 'polypeptide(L)'
;MGCASGLVRRIVPFDPVWESFYFYWIHRALHIPFLYKHVHALHHRNINVGPWSGLSMHPVEHLIFLGSVVVHFVVAAHPVHILFHLQYYALTAATTHTGFEGIVIKDKNRVKLGTFHHQMHHRYFECNYGSLELPWDKWFGSFHDGTVESDAKNRERRKKLTNEAK
;
A
#
# COMPACT_ATOMS: atom_id res chain seq x y z
N MET A 1 -9.13 -38.05 -6.94
CA MET A 1 -9.10 -36.74 -6.23
C MET A 1 -7.76 -36.62 -5.53
N GLY A 2 -6.81 -35.84 -6.05
CA GLY A 2 -5.46 -35.79 -5.46
C GLY A 2 -4.49 -34.74 -6.02
N CYS A 3 -4.85 -33.98 -7.06
CA CYS A 3 -3.93 -33.04 -7.70
C CYS A 3 -3.99 -31.61 -7.13
N ALA A 4 -4.98 -31.27 -6.31
CA ALA A 4 -5.20 -29.90 -5.82
C ALA A 4 -4.34 -29.51 -4.60
N SER A 5 -3.83 -30.47 -3.81
CA SER A 5 -3.16 -30.13 -2.53
C SER A 5 -1.73 -29.61 -2.68
N GLY A 6 -1.03 -29.97 -3.76
CA GLY A 6 0.35 -29.52 -4.01
C GLY A 6 0.45 -28.08 -4.53
N LEU A 7 -0.53 -27.65 -5.33
CA LEU A 7 -0.56 -26.31 -5.92
C LEU A 7 -0.90 -25.24 -4.86
N VAL A 8 -1.85 -25.54 -3.97
CA VAL A 8 -2.25 -24.66 -2.86
C VAL A 8 -1.08 -24.32 -1.93
N ARG A 9 -0.12 -25.25 -1.73
CA ARG A 9 1.03 -25.04 -0.83
C ARG A 9 2.14 -24.14 -1.41
N ARG A 10 2.19 -23.94 -2.73
CA ARG A 10 3.22 -23.11 -3.40
C ARG A 10 2.74 -21.68 -3.72
N ILE A 11 1.43 -21.47 -3.79
CA ILE A 11 0.84 -20.16 -4.13
C ILE A 11 0.74 -19.25 -2.90
N VAL A 12 0.47 -19.80 -1.72
CA VAL A 12 0.31 -19.01 -0.47
C VAL A 12 1.51 -18.10 -0.11
N PRO A 13 2.79 -18.49 -0.29
CA PRO A 13 3.90 -17.56 -0.08
C PRO A 13 4.17 -16.61 -1.25
N PHE A 14 3.61 -16.87 -2.44
CA PHE A 14 3.71 -15.97 -3.58
C PHE A 14 2.78 -14.76 -3.43
N ASP A 15 1.58 -14.97 -2.91
CA ASP A 15 0.55 -13.94 -2.81
C ASP A 15 1.05 -12.68 -2.06
N PRO A 16 1.60 -12.73 -0.82
CA PRO A 16 2.03 -11.53 -0.12
C PRO A 16 3.17 -10.77 -0.82
N VAL A 17 4.05 -11.50 -1.53
CA VAL A 17 5.16 -10.90 -2.27
C VAL A 17 4.64 -10.17 -3.50
N TRP A 18 3.77 -10.82 -4.27
CA TRP A 18 3.13 -10.24 -5.43
C TRP A 18 2.29 -9.02 -5.05
N GLU A 19 1.50 -9.13 -4.00
CA GLU A 19 0.61 -8.08 -3.53
C GLU A 19 1.38 -6.83 -3.12
N SER A 20 2.43 -7.02 -2.30
CA SER A 20 3.29 -5.93 -1.87
C SER A 20 4.06 -5.29 -3.05
N PHE A 21 4.54 -6.10 -4.00
CA PHE A 21 5.16 -5.61 -5.23
C PHE A 21 4.17 -4.78 -6.06
N TYR A 22 3.00 -5.34 -6.36
CA TYR A 22 1.96 -4.71 -7.17
C TYR A 22 1.54 -3.38 -6.55
N PHE A 23 1.20 -3.40 -5.26
CA PHE A 23 0.77 -2.21 -4.52
C PHE A 23 1.84 -1.12 -4.54
N TYR A 24 3.11 -1.45 -4.26
CA TYR A 24 4.19 -0.47 -4.27
C TYR A 24 4.28 0.29 -5.61
N TRP A 25 4.26 -0.45 -6.72
CA TRP A 25 4.44 0.15 -8.05
C TRP A 25 3.22 0.92 -8.54
N ILE A 26 2.02 0.37 -8.38
CA ILE A 26 0.80 1.07 -8.79
C ILE A 26 0.59 2.32 -7.94
N HIS A 27 0.88 2.24 -6.64
CA HIS A 27 0.70 3.38 -5.74
C HIS A 27 1.69 4.48 -6.07
N ARG A 28 2.96 4.13 -6.31
CA ARG A 28 3.95 5.10 -6.81
C ARG A 28 3.56 5.70 -8.17
N ALA A 29 3.00 4.92 -9.07
CA ALA A 29 2.51 5.42 -10.36
C ALA A 29 1.30 6.36 -10.20
N LEU A 30 0.41 6.09 -9.25
CA LEU A 30 -0.74 6.96 -8.94
C LEU A 30 -0.32 8.35 -8.44
N HIS A 31 0.90 8.51 -7.94
CA HIS A 31 1.50 9.81 -7.58
C HIS A 31 2.14 10.57 -8.75
N ILE A 32 2.18 10.00 -9.95
CA ILE A 32 2.58 10.75 -11.15
C ILE A 32 1.58 11.91 -11.37
N PRO A 33 2.00 13.15 -11.67
CA PRO A 33 1.14 14.34 -11.61
C PRO A 33 -0.22 14.22 -12.32
N PHE A 34 -0.26 13.56 -13.47
CA PHE A 34 -1.49 13.31 -14.21
C PHE A 34 -2.44 12.36 -13.45
N LEU A 35 -1.95 11.20 -13.00
CA LEU A 35 -2.75 10.23 -12.27
C LEU A 35 -3.13 10.76 -10.89
N TYR A 36 -2.21 11.46 -10.23
CA TYR A 36 -2.49 12.07 -8.94
C TYR A 36 -3.67 13.03 -9.05
N LYS A 37 -3.58 14.00 -9.95
CA LYS A 37 -4.60 15.05 -10.09
C LYS A 37 -6.00 14.49 -10.43
N HIS A 38 -6.08 13.46 -11.27
CA HIS A 38 -7.36 12.99 -11.80
C HIS A 38 -7.91 11.73 -11.12
N VAL A 39 -7.07 10.95 -10.45
CA VAL A 39 -7.43 9.65 -9.90
C VAL A 39 -7.16 9.62 -8.39
N HIS A 40 -5.94 9.89 -7.97
CA HIS A 40 -5.53 9.62 -6.58
C HIS A 40 -5.76 10.77 -5.58
N ALA A 41 -5.93 12.01 -6.07
CA ALA A 41 -6.11 13.18 -5.23
C ALA A 41 -7.34 13.06 -4.32
N LEU A 42 -8.40 12.37 -4.77
CA LEU A 42 -9.59 12.11 -3.95
C LEU A 42 -9.23 11.33 -2.68
N HIS A 43 -8.46 10.25 -2.83
CA HIS A 43 -7.99 9.42 -1.72
C HIS A 43 -7.18 10.25 -0.71
N HIS A 44 -6.31 11.10 -1.24
CA HIS A 44 -5.42 11.95 -0.47
C HIS A 44 -6.05 13.20 0.16
N ARG A 45 -7.35 13.46 -0.03
CA ARG A 45 -8.02 14.57 0.67
C ARG A 45 -7.99 14.41 2.19
N ASN A 46 -7.89 13.17 2.68
CA ASN A 46 -7.81 12.85 4.09
C ASN A 46 -6.36 12.75 4.55
N ILE A 47 -5.76 13.89 4.92
CA ILE A 47 -4.38 13.94 5.45
C ILE A 47 -4.27 13.20 6.80
N ASN A 48 -5.38 13.10 7.54
CA ASN A 48 -5.48 12.27 8.74
C ASN A 48 -6.41 11.09 8.41
N VAL A 49 -5.82 9.91 8.23
CA VAL A 49 -6.55 8.73 7.77
C VAL A 49 -7.38 8.11 8.90
N GLY A 50 -8.54 7.59 8.52
CA GLY A 50 -9.34 6.67 9.34
C GLY A 50 -9.70 5.43 8.52
N PRO A 51 -10.19 4.32 9.13
CA PRO A 51 -10.39 3.06 8.41
C PRO A 51 -11.22 3.18 7.13
N TRP A 52 -12.22 4.07 7.15
CA TRP A 52 -13.08 4.36 5.99
C TRP A 52 -12.39 5.10 4.85
N SER A 53 -11.29 5.81 5.13
CA SER A 53 -10.49 6.49 4.11
C SER A 53 -9.73 5.49 3.23
N GLY A 54 -9.47 4.27 3.71
CA GLY A 54 -8.75 3.24 2.98
C GLY A 54 -9.39 2.81 1.67
N LEU A 55 -10.72 2.87 1.56
CA LEU A 55 -11.47 2.59 0.33
C LEU A 55 -12.20 3.84 -0.21
N SER A 56 -11.93 5.02 0.36
CA SER A 56 -12.42 6.28 -0.18
C SER A 56 -11.55 6.73 -1.34
N MET A 57 -11.72 6.07 -2.50
CA MET A 57 -10.87 6.24 -3.68
C MET A 57 -11.69 6.52 -4.94
N HIS A 58 -11.05 7.04 -5.99
CA HIS A 58 -11.71 7.20 -7.28
C HIS A 58 -12.06 5.82 -7.89
N PRO A 59 -13.12 5.66 -8.71
CA PRO A 59 -13.45 4.36 -9.31
C PRO A 59 -12.31 3.75 -10.14
N VAL A 60 -11.57 4.58 -10.88
CA VAL A 60 -10.38 4.11 -11.64
C VAL A 60 -9.28 3.63 -10.69
N GLU A 61 -9.11 4.28 -9.55
CA GLU A 61 -8.15 3.85 -8.53
C GLU A 61 -8.53 2.49 -7.95
N HIS A 62 -9.83 2.27 -7.67
CA HIS A 62 -10.32 0.96 -7.23
C HIS A 62 -10.02 -0.14 -8.27
N LEU A 63 -10.24 0.13 -9.56
CA LEU A 63 -9.95 -0.82 -10.62
C LEU A 63 -8.46 -1.16 -10.70
N ILE A 64 -7.59 -0.16 -10.55
CA ILE A 64 -6.13 -0.37 -10.50
C ILE A 64 -5.75 -1.14 -9.23
N PHE A 65 -6.21 -0.71 -8.05
CA PHE A 65 -5.89 -1.34 -6.77
C PHE A 65 -6.32 -2.81 -6.71
N LEU A 66 -7.57 -3.11 -7.07
CA LEU A 66 -8.09 -4.49 -7.09
C LEU A 66 -7.60 -5.29 -8.30
N GLY A 67 -6.99 -4.64 -9.30
CA GLY A 67 -6.42 -5.27 -10.50
C GLY A 67 -5.28 -6.25 -10.21
N SER A 68 -4.72 -6.25 -8.99
CA SER A 68 -3.72 -7.21 -8.52
C SER A 68 -4.14 -8.67 -8.75
N VAL A 69 -5.45 -8.97 -8.70
CA VAL A 69 -5.99 -10.32 -8.89
C VAL A 69 -5.83 -10.88 -10.29
N VAL A 70 -5.48 -10.06 -11.29
CA VAL A 70 -5.29 -10.51 -12.67
C VAL A 70 -4.21 -11.60 -12.76
N VAL A 71 -3.24 -11.61 -11.83
CA VAL A 71 -2.21 -12.64 -11.73
C VAL A 71 -2.78 -14.06 -11.62
N HIS A 72 -3.94 -14.21 -10.98
CA HIS A 72 -4.59 -15.51 -10.76
C HIS A 72 -5.07 -16.15 -12.06
N PHE A 73 -5.37 -15.35 -13.09
CA PHE A 73 -5.69 -15.88 -14.42
C PHE A 73 -4.44 -16.36 -15.18
N VAL A 74 -3.28 -15.76 -14.91
CA VAL A 74 -2.00 -16.15 -15.53
C VAL A 74 -1.50 -17.47 -14.95
N VAL A 75 -1.58 -17.63 -13.62
CA VAL A 75 -1.14 -18.87 -12.94
C VAL A 75 -2.22 -19.95 -12.89
N ALA A 76 -3.38 -19.71 -13.52
CA ALA A 76 -4.55 -20.58 -13.50
C ALA A 76 -4.95 -21.02 -12.07
N ALA A 77 -5.00 -20.07 -11.14
CA ALA A 77 -5.38 -20.33 -9.75
C ALA A 77 -6.86 -20.67 -9.62
N HIS A 78 -7.20 -21.44 -8.59
CA HIS A 78 -8.59 -21.74 -8.27
C HIS A 78 -9.35 -20.45 -7.88
N PRO A 79 -10.62 -20.25 -8.28
CA PRO A 79 -11.37 -19.01 -8.02
C PRO A 79 -11.43 -18.57 -6.55
N VAL A 80 -11.31 -19.51 -5.62
CA VAL A 80 -11.23 -19.24 -4.18
C VAL A 80 -10.02 -18.35 -3.83
N HIS A 81 -8.89 -18.45 -4.53
CA HIS A 81 -7.74 -17.57 -4.30
C HIS A 81 -8.06 -16.12 -4.68
N ILE A 82 -8.83 -15.90 -5.75
CA ILE A 82 -9.27 -14.55 -6.16
C ILE A 82 -10.14 -13.95 -5.05
N LEU A 83 -11.09 -14.71 -4.50
CA LEU A 83 -11.95 -14.25 -3.41
C LEU A 83 -11.14 -13.88 -2.16
N PHE A 84 -10.19 -14.73 -1.76
CA PHE A 84 -9.32 -14.44 -0.61
C PHE A 84 -8.44 -13.22 -0.84
N HIS A 85 -7.85 -13.07 -2.02
CA HIS A 85 -7.02 -11.91 -2.37
C HIS A 85 -7.84 -10.61 -2.32
N LEU A 86 -9.05 -10.58 -2.91
CA LEU A 86 -9.92 -9.40 -2.87
C LEU A 86 -10.34 -9.05 -1.44
N GLN A 87 -10.72 -10.05 -0.64
CA GLN A 87 -11.09 -9.83 0.75
C GLN A 87 -9.90 -9.31 1.57
N TYR A 88 -8.71 -9.88 1.37
CA TYR A 88 -7.49 -9.43 2.00
C TYR A 88 -7.19 -7.97 1.63
N TYR A 89 -7.28 -7.59 0.36
CA TYR A 89 -7.05 -6.20 -0.07
C TYR A 89 -8.04 -5.21 0.55
N ALA A 90 -9.33 -5.55 0.56
CA ALA A 90 -10.35 -4.68 1.15
C ALA A 90 -10.13 -4.49 2.66
N LEU A 91 -9.80 -5.55 3.38
CA LEU A 91 -9.52 -5.48 4.82
C LEU A 91 -8.21 -4.75 5.11
N THR A 92 -7.16 -5.02 4.33
CA THR A 92 -5.85 -4.38 4.46
C THR A 92 -5.96 -2.88 4.21
N ALA A 93 -6.70 -2.45 3.18
CA ALA A 93 -6.96 -1.02 2.96
C ALA A 93 -7.60 -0.34 4.17
N ALA A 94 -8.57 -0.99 4.82
CA ALA A 94 -9.18 -0.43 6.04
C ALA A 94 -8.19 -0.41 7.23
N THR A 95 -7.39 -1.46 7.42
CA THR A 95 -6.48 -1.55 8.56
C THR A 95 -5.29 -0.61 8.40
N THR A 96 -4.68 -0.50 7.22
CA THR A 96 -3.55 0.41 6.93
C THR A 96 -3.90 1.87 7.16
N HIS A 97 -5.19 2.22 7.06
CA HIS A 97 -5.69 3.58 7.22
C HIS A 97 -6.28 3.85 8.61
N THR A 98 -5.95 3.05 9.61
CA THR A 98 -6.38 3.35 11.00
C THR A 98 -5.71 4.58 11.60
N GLY A 99 -4.53 4.98 11.09
CA GLY A 99 -3.78 6.14 11.58
C GLY A 99 -2.93 5.88 12.84
N PHE A 100 -2.75 4.62 13.26
CA PHE A 100 -2.41 4.30 14.65
C PHE A 100 -1.16 3.48 15.00
N GLU A 101 -0.26 2.99 14.16
CA GLU A 101 0.87 2.10 14.57
C GLU A 101 0.51 0.75 15.25
N GLY A 102 -0.36 0.70 16.27
CA GLY A 102 -0.79 -0.54 16.90
C GLY A 102 -1.75 -0.40 18.09
N ILE A 103 -2.13 -1.54 18.67
CA ILE A 103 -3.04 -1.63 19.82
C ILE A 103 -2.24 -1.82 21.11
N VAL A 104 -2.44 -0.91 22.06
CA VAL A 104 -1.83 -0.97 23.40
C VAL A 104 -2.71 -1.80 24.33
N ILE A 105 -2.14 -2.87 24.89
CA ILE A 105 -2.78 -3.72 25.90
C ILE A 105 -1.80 -3.89 27.06
N LYS A 106 -2.22 -3.49 28.27
CA LYS A 106 -1.37 -3.48 29.49
C LYS A 106 -0.05 -2.74 29.23
N ASP A 107 -0.16 -1.50 28.76
CA ASP A 107 0.96 -0.56 28.50
C ASP A 107 2.03 -1.06 27.52
N LYS A 108 1.69 -2.06 26.70
CA LYS A 108 2.57 -2.58 25.65
C LYS A 108 1.82 -2.58 24.33
N ASN A 109 2.47 -2.11 23.26
CA ASN A 109 1.96 -2.28 21.91
C ASN A 109 2.05 -3.77 21.53
N ARG A 110 0.92 -4.47 21.62
CA ARG A 110 0.85 -5.93 21.43
C ARG A 110 0.53 -6.31 20.00
N VAL A 111 -0.12 -5.42 19.26
CA VAL A 111 -0.52 -5.64 17.88
C VAL A 111 0.02 -4.49 17.06
N LYS A 112 1.20 -4.68 16.47
CA LYS A 112 1.76 -3.73 15.50
C LYS A 112 0.93 -3.84 14.23
N LEU A 113 0.25 -2.77 13.87
CA LEU A 113 -0.60 -2.73 12.68
C LEU A 113 0.15 -2.13 11.48
N GLY A 114 1.31 -1.49 11.68
CA GLY A 114 2.09 -0.89 10.58
C GLY A 114 1.46 0.34 9.93
N THR A 115 0.41 0.89 10.54
CA THR A 115 -0.55 1.81 9.91
C THR A 115 -0.10 3.27 9.99
N PHE A 116 0.84 3.58 10.88
CA PHE A 116 1.45 4.90 10.92
C PHE A 116 2.35 5.17 9.71
N HIS A 117 2.90 4.11 9.09
CA HIS A 117 3.67 4.21 7.84
C HIS A 117 2.87 4.86 6.72
N HIS A 118 1.64 4.40 6.53
CA HIS A 118 0.74 4.95 5.51
C HIS A 118 0.11 6.29 5.94
N GLN A 119 -0.09 6.52 7.24
CA GLN A 119 -0.45 7.85 7.74
C GLN A 119 0.63 8.90 7.40
N MET A 120 1.91 8.56 7.52
CA MET A 120 3.00 9.43 7.07
C MET A 120 2.97 9.66 5.56
N HIS A 121 2.63 8.64 4.76
CA HIS A 121 2.42 8.80 3.33
C HIS A 121 1.33 9.83 3.02
N HIS A 122 0.15 9.75 3.66
CA HIS A 122 -0.91 10.75 3.48
C HIS A 122 -0.51 12.15 3.95
N ARG A 123 0.37 12.25 4.94
CA ARG A 123 0.88 13.53 5.43
C ARG A 123 1.91 14.17 4.50
N TYR A 124 2.78 13.36 3.91
CA TYR A 124 3.99 13.85 3.24
C TYR A 124 4.04 13.58 1.73
N PHE A 125 3.10 12.76 1.22
CA PHE A 125 2.84 12.38 -0.18
C PHE A 125 3.97 11.62 -0.88
N GLU A 126 5.21 12.08 -0.77
CA GLU A 126 6.36 11.61 -1.55
C GLU A 126 7.22 10.53 -0.87
N CYS A 127 6.62 9.73 0.01
CA CYS A 127 7.29 8.68 0.76
C CYS A 127 6.36 7.50 1.05
N ASN A 128 6.89 6.35 1.48
CA ASN A 128 6.10 5.23 2.01
C ASN A 128 4.98 4.73 1.08
N TYR A 129 5.33 4.48 -0.19
CA TYR A 129 4.40 3.97 -1.20
C TYR A 129 4.02 2.50 -0.96
N GLY A 130 4.90 1.74 -0.33
CA GLY A 130 4.71 0.33 -0.09
C GLY A 130 4.11 0.04 1.28
N SER A 131 3.86 -1.25 1.48
CA SER A 131 3.57 -1.81 2.78
C SER A 131 4.88 -2.15 3.52
N LEU A 132 4.83 -2.48 4.82
CA LEU A 132 6.03 -2.70 5.64
C LEU A 132 6.58 -4.13 5.56
N GLU A 133 5.83 -5.08 5.00
CA GLU A 133 6.21 -6.49 4.93
C GLU A 133 7.43 -6.71 4.04
N LEU A 134 7.57 -5.91 2.98
CA LEU A 134 8.71 -5.94 2.08
C LEU A 134 9.40 -4.56 1.99
N PRO A 135 10.73 -4.53 1.88
CA PRO A 135 11.54 -3.31 2.00
C PRO A 135 11.56 -2.44 0.72
N TRP A 136 10.48 -2.41 -0.08
CA TRP A 136 10.42 -1.68 -1.35
C TRP A 136 10.79 -0.20 -1.19
N ASP A 137 10.20 0.47 -0.21
CA ASP A 137 10.49 1.87 0.08
C ASP A 137 11.96 2.10 0.47
N LYS A 138 12.61 1.14 1.14
CA LYS A 138 14.03 1.24 1.49
C LYS A 138 14.92 1.03 0.27
N TRP A 139 14.61 0.02 -0.55
CA TRP A 139 15.38 -0.30 -1.76
C TRP A 139 15.31 0.81 -2.81
N PHE A 140 14.16 1.47 -2.94
CA PHE A 140 13.94 2.53 -3.92
C PHE A 140 13.97 3.94 -3.31
N GLY A 141 14.39 4.05 -2.05
CA GLY A 141 14.68 5.30 -1.37
C GLY A 141 13.47 6.17 -1.05
N SER A 142 12.24 5.64 -1.00
CA SER A 142 11.03 6.37 -0.56
C SER A 142 10.69 6.16 0.92
N PHE A 143 11.51 5.46 1.68
CA PHE A 143 11.24 5.18 3.10
C PHE A 143 11.28 6.42 3.99
N HIS A 144 10.32 6.52 4.90
CA HIS A 144 10.19 7.57 5.89
C HIS A 144 9.71 7.02 7.24
N ASP A 145 10.49 7.26 8.30
CA ASP A 145 10.24 6.74 9.65
C ASP A 145 9.77 7.80 10.67
N GLY A 146 9.65 9.05 10.24
CA GLY A 146 9.20 10.15 11.10
C GLY A 146 10.33 10.86 11.85
N THR A 147 11.59 10.44 11.64
CA THR A 147 12.75 11.13 12.21
C THR A 147 13.00 12.48 11.51
N VAL A 148 13.68 13.39 12.21
CA VAL A 148 14.09 14.71 11.67
C VAL A 148 14.96 14.55 10.41
N GLU A 149 15.80 13.51 10.36
CA GLU A 149 16.64 13.19 9.22
C GLU A 149 15.80 12.78 8.00
N SER A 150 14.82 11.89 8.18
CA SER A 150 13.91 11.47 7.13
C SER A 150 13.08 12.63 6.58
N ASP A 151 12.58 13.47 7.48
CA ASP A 151 11.88 14.71 7.16
C ASP A 151 12.72 15.66 6.29
N ALA A 152 14.01 15.80 6.61
CA ALA A 152 14.94 16.62 5.84
C ALA A 152 15.14 16.05 4.43
N LYS A 153 15.40 14.74 4.31
CA LYS A 153 15.54 14.04 3.02
C LYS A 153 14.31 14.21 2.13
N ASN A 154 13.11 14.08 2.72
CA ASN A 154 11.87 14.21 1.96
C ASN A 154 11.63 15.66 1.50
N ARG A 155 11.93 16.66 2.34
CA ARG A 155 11.90 18.08 1.94
C ARG A 155 12.85 18.37 0.78
N GLU A 156 14.04 17.81 0.79
CA GLU A 156 15.00 17.96 -0.32
C GLU A 156 14.50 17.33 -1.61
N ARG A 157 13.94 16.11 -1.54
CA ARG A 157 13.31 15.45 -2.71
C ARG A 157 12.22 16.33 -3.32
N ARG A 158 11.31 16.85 -2.50
CA ARG A 158 10.21 17.69 -2.97
C ARG A 158 10.71 18.97 -3.64
N LYS A 159 11.79 19.58 -3.13
CA LYS A 159 12.45 20.73 -3.77
C LYS A 159 12.99 20.38 -5.16
N LYS A 160 13.65 19.23 -5.31
CA LYS A 160 14.17 18.76 -6.61
C LYS A 160 13.05 18.58 -7.63
N LEU A 161 11.99 17.85 -7.27
CA LEU A 161 10.82 17.63 -8.13
C LEU A 161 10.15 18.96 -8.55
N THR A 162 10.04 19.92 -7.62
CA THR A 162 9.47 21.23 -7.92
C THR A 162 10.34 22.04 -8.88
N ASN A 163 11.67 21.91 -8.79
CA ASN A 163 12.60 22.62 -9.66
C ASN A 163 12.67 22.01 -11.07
N GLU A 164 12.58 20.68 -11.18
CA GLU A 164 12.56 19.97 -12.48
C GLU A 164 11.25 20.17 -13.25
N ALA A 165 10.16 20.47 -12.55
CA ALA A 165 8.86 20.75 -13.15
C ALA A 165 8.68 22.19 -13.66
N LYS A 166 9.65 23.09 -13.42
CA LYS A 166 9.69 24.46 -13.91
C LYS A 166 10.49 24.56 -15.21
#